data_AF-A0A2T1K2Y7-F1
#
_entry.id   AF-A0A2T1K2Y7-F1
#
_cell.length_a   1.000
_cell.length_b   1.000
_cell.length_c   1.000
_cell.angle_alpha   90.00
_cell.angle_beta   90.00
_cell.angle_gamma   90.00
#
_symmetry.space_group_name_H-M   'P 1'
#
loop_
_entity.id
_entity.type
_entity.pdbx_description
1 polymer ?
#
loop_
_entity_poly.entity_id
_entity_poly.type
_entity_poly.pdbx_seq_one_letter_code
_entity_poly.pdbx_strand_id
1 'polypeptide(L)'
;MDIQSPLLTDLATRIIIPLGKRAAFDGQAMQGLTPVITFASQELLLLTPQVSSVPEKQLKNPIGSLSHFRDQIVGALDLAITGI
;
A
#
# COMPACT_ATOMS: atom_id res chain seq x y z
N MET A 1 3.04 3.31 2.14
CA MET A 1 2.72 2.34 3.22
C MET A 1 3.73 1.22 3.15
N ASP A 2 4.42 0.93 4.25
CA ASP A 2 5.33 -0.23 4.34
C ASP A 2 4.51 -1.53 4.35
N ILE A 3 4.86 -2.45 3.46
CA ILE A 3 4.26 -3.79 3.33
C ILE A 3 5.26 -4.92 3.55
N GLN A 4 6.51 -4.58 3.87
CA GLN A 4 7.56 -5.55 4.04
C GLN A 4 7.30 -6.42 5.27
N SER A 5 7.62 -7.71 5.15
CA SER A 5 7.56 -8.63 6.29
C SER A 5 8.47 -8.14 7.43
N PRO A 6 8.00 -8.17 8.69
CA PRO A 6 8.84 -7.87 9.86
C PRO A 6 10.04 -8.81 10.02
N LEU A 7 10.04 -9.97 9.34
CA LEU A 7 11.20 -10.87 9.32
C LEU A 7 12.38 -10.31 8.50
N LEU A 8 12.16 -9.26 7.72
CA LEU A 8 13.14 -8.63 6.84
C LEU A 8 13.51 -7.23 7.37
N THR A 9 13.60 -7.06 8.70
CA THR A 9 13.89 -5.76 9.34
C THR A 9 15.28 -5.22 9.06
N ASP A 10 16.25 -6.09 8.79
CA ASP A 10 17.66 -5.70 8.66
C ASP A 10 18.01 -5.13 7.28
N LEU A 11 17.06 -5.14 6.34
CA LEU A 11 17.26 -4.55 5.01
C LEU A 11 17.24 -3.02 5.09
N ALA A 12 18.20 -2.38 4.41
CA ALA A 12 18.29 -0.91 4.33
C ALA A 12 17.15 -0.24 3.55
N THR A 13 16.29 -1.03 2.93
CA THR A 13 15.14 -0.59 2.13
C THR A 13 13.85 -1.26 2.59
N ARG A 14 12.73 -0.58 2.35
CA ARG A 14 11.38 -1.09 2.61
C ARG A 14 10.59 -1.17 1.31
N ILE A 15 9.91 -2.31 1.10
CA ILE A 15 8.89 -2.44 0.06
C ILE A 15 7.65 -1.65 0.50
N ILE A 16 7.21 -0.72 -0.35
CA ILE A 16 6.08 0.15 -0.07
C ILE A 16 5.03 0.11 -1.18
N ILE A 17 3.78 0.37 -0.79
CA ILE A 17 2.70 0.77 -1.70
C ILE A 17 2.39 2.26 -1.48
N PRO A 18 2.43 3.10 -2.52
CA PRO A 18 2.00 4.49 -2.42
C PRO A 18 0.48 4.60 -2.14
N LEU A 19 0.08 5.62 -1.40
CA LEU A 19 -1.33 5.94 -1.16
C LEU A 19 -1.70 7.20 -1.92
N GLY A 20 -2.76 7.13 -2.72
CA GLY A 20 -3.34 8.27 -3.42
C GLY A 20 -4.64 8.70 -2.76
N LYS A 21 -4.95 10.00 -2.71
CA LYS A 21 -6.29 10.44 -2.32
C LYS A 21 -7.27 10.05 -3.41
N ARG A 22 -8.36 9.34 -3.10
CA ARG A 22 -9.34 8.90 -4.12
C ARG A 22 -9.87 10.06 -4.97
N ALA A 23 -10.10 11.21 -4.34
CA ALA A 23 -10.58 12.42 -5.00
C ALA A 23 -9.62 12.96 -6.09
N ALA A 24 -8.33 12.62 -6.06
CA ALA A 24 -7.36 13.06 -7.05
C ALA A 24 -7.33 12.18 -8.32
N PHE A 25 -8.08 11.07 -8.33
CA PHE A 25 -8.13 10.11 -9.43
C PHE A 25 -9.51 10.08 -10.10
N ASP A 26 -10.37 11.09 -9.86
CA ASP A 26 -11.75 11.15 -10.38
C ASP A 26 -12.57 9.86 -10.13
N GLY A 27 -12.29 9.19 -9.02
CA GLY A 27 -12.93 7.91 -8.69
C GLY A 27 -12.47 6.71 -9.52
N GLN A 28 -11.45 6.87 -10.38
CA GLN A 28 -10.83 5.78 -11.13
C GLN A 28 -10.05 4.87 -10.18
N ALA A 29 -10.64 3.71 -9.89
CA ALA A 29 -10.00 2.61 -9.20
C ALA A 29 -10.05 1.38 -10.11
N MET A 30 -8.92 0.72 -10.28
CA MET A 30 -8.85 -0.60 -10.89
C MET A 30 -9.37 -1.63 -9.88
N GLN A 31 -10.42 -2.34 -10.26
CA GLN A 31 -11.04 -3.36 -9.42
C GLN A 31 -10.01 -4.41 -9.00
N GLY A 32 -9.94 -4.69 -7.70
CA GLY A 32 -8.95 -5.60 -7.10
C GLY A 32 -7.54 -5.00 -6.97
N LEU A 33 -7.03 -4.36 -8.03
CA LEU A 33 -5.64 -3.92 -8.11
C LEU A 33 -5.36 -2.61 -7.35
N THR A 34 -6.31 -1.68 -7.30
CA THR A 34 -6.17 -0.44 -6.52
C THR A 34 -7.32 -0.29 -5.52
N PRO A 35 -7.36 -1.11 -4.45
CA PRO A 35 -8.46 -1.10 -3.51
C PRO A 35 -8.58 0.25 -2.79
N VAL A 36 -9.83 0.63 -2.52
CA VAL A 36 -10.16 1.78 -1.68
C VAL A 36 -10.07 1.36 -0.21
N ILE A 37 -9.35 2.13 0.59
CA ILE A 37 -9.26 1.98 2.05
C ILE A 37 -9.65 3.29 2.73
N THR A 38 -10.06 3.19 4.00
CA THR A 38 -10.36 4.36 4.82
C THR A 38 -9.31 4.50 5.91
N PHE A 39 -8.67 5.67 5.98
CA PHE A 39 -7.70 6.00 7.03
C PHE A 39 -7.89 7.46 7.47
N ALA A 40 -7.97 7.69 8.78
CA ALA A 40 -8.19 9.04 9.34
C ALA A 40 -9.36 9.78 8.66
N SER A 41 -10.49 9.09 8.48
CA SER A 41 -11.71 9.58 7.81
C SER A 41 -11.52 10.04 6.36
N GLN A 42 -10.44 9.60 5.69
CA GLN A 42 -10.18 9.85 4.27
C GLN A 42 -10.22 8.54 3.48
N GLU A 43 -10.84 8.59 2.30
CA GLU A 43 -10.76 7.52 1.32
C GLU A 43 -9.47 7.63 0.51
N LEU A 44 -8.66 6.58 0.57
CA LEU A 44 -7.39 6.46 -0.11
C LEU A 44 -7.41 5.27 -1.07
N LEU A 45 -6.65 5.38 -2.15
CA LEU A 45 -6.34 4.29 -3.05
C LEU A 45 -4.99 3.69 -2.69
N LEU A 46 -4.95 2.37 -2.52
CA LEU A 46 -3.70 1.61 -2.54
C LEU A 46 -3.23 1.50 -3.99
N LEU A 47 -2.18 2.22 -4.35
CA LEU A 47 -1.65 2.23 -5.72
C LEU A 47 -0.71 1.03 -5.92
N THR A 48 -1.23 -0.19 -5.79
CA THR A 48 -0.46 -1.45 -5.90
C THR A 48 0.42 -1.55 -7.15
N PRO A 49 0.01 -1.07 -8.34
CA PRO A 49 0.89 -1.05 -9.53
C PRO A 49 2.17 -0.22 -9.37
N GLN A 50 2.20 0.67 -8.38
CA GLN A 50 3.35 1.50 -8.04
C GLN A 50 4.14 0.95 -6.85
N VAL A 51 4.00 -0.35 -6.55
CA VAL A 51 4.88 -1.06 -5.63
C VAL A 51 6.33 -0.73 -5.94
N SER A 52 7.07 -0.34 -4.92
CA SER A 52 8.46 0.07 -5.07
C SER A 52 9.24 -0.18 -3.79
N SER A 53 10.56 -0.10 -3.90
CA SER A 53 11.45 -0.14 -2.74
C SER A 53 12.02 1.25 -2.50
N VAL A 54 12.01 1.70 -1.25
CA VAL A 54 12.59 2.99 -0.83
C VAL A 54 13.58 2.80 0.32
N PRO A 55 14.63 3.62 0.44
CA PRO A 55 15.50 3.59 1.61
C PRO A 55 14.72 3.81 2.90
N GLU A 56 14.99 3.00 3.93
CA GLU A 56 14.30 3.09 5.22
C GLU A 56 14.37 4.51 5.82
N LYS A 57 15.51 5.18 5.63
CA LYS A 57 15.76 6.57 6.10
C LYS A 57 14.79 7.60 5.52
N GLN A 58 14.09 7.30 4.42
CA GLN A 58 13.06 8.17 3.85
C GLN A 58 11.69 8.01 4.55
N LEU A 59 11.45 6.86 5.18
CA LEU A 59 10.22 6.60 5.92
C LEU A 59 10.32 7.20 7.32
N LYS A 60 9.84 8.43 7.44
CA LYS A 60 9.82 9.20 8.69
C LYS A 60 8.38 9.43 9.14
N ASN A 61 8.19 9.67 10.43
CA ASN A 61 6.92 10.07 11.03
C ASN A 61 5.77 9.10 10.73
N PRO A 62 5.81 7.85 11.23
CA PRO A 62 4.70 6.92 11.07
C PRO A 62 3.44 7.50 11.73
N ILE A 63 2.33 7.53 11.00
CA ILE A 63 1.06 8.13 11.44
C ILE A 63 -0.01 7.10 11.83
N GLY A 64 0.29 5.81 11.68
CA GLY A 64 -0.64 4.73 12.01
C GLY A 64 -0.32 3.42 11.29
N SER A 65 -1.27 2.49 11.35
CA SER A 65 -1.18 1.18 10.71
C SER A 65 -2.45 0.89 9.91
N LEU A 66 -2.29 0.08 8.86
CA LEU A 66 -3.38 -0.45 8.04
C LEU A 66 -3.47 -1.98 8.15
N SER A 67 -3.02 -2.55 9.26
CA SER A 67 -3.02 -4.00 9.49
C SER A 67 -4.39 -4.65 9.37
N HIS A 68 -5.47 -3.91 9.64
CA HIS A 68 -6.86 -4.37 9.48
C HIS A 68 -7.27 -4.55 8.01
N PHE A 69 -6.52 -3.98 7.06
CA PHE A 69 -6.71 -4.15 5.62
C PHE A 69 -5.79 -5.22 5.03
N ARG A 70 -5.12 -6.03 5.86
CA ARG A 70 -4.11 -7.01 5.42
C ARG A 70 -4.60 -7.88 4.27
N ASP A 71 -5.79 -8.46 4.39
CA ASP A 71 -6.31 -9.39 3.37
C ASP A 71 -6.53 -8.68 2.04
N GLN A 72 -7.01 -7.43 2.07
CA GLN A 72 -7.20 -6.61 0.87
C GLN A 72 -5.86 -6.22 0.23
N ILE A 73 -4.85 -5.92 1.05
CA ILE A 73 -3.50 -5.58 0.58
C ILE A 73 -2.83 -6.80 -0.06
N VAL A 74 -2.92 -7.96 0.59
CA VAL A 74 -2.35 -9.22 0.06
C VAL A 74 -3.07 -9.62 -1.23
N GLY A 75 -4.41 -9.55 -1.27
CA GLY A 75 -5.17 -9.86 -2.49
C GLY A 75 -4.83 -8.95 -3.66
N ALA A 76 -4.62 -7.65 -3.41
CA ALA A 76 -4.19 -6.73 -4.48
C ALA A 76 -2.79 -7.06 -5.01
N LEU A 77 -1.86 -7.46 -4.12
CA LEU A 77 -0.52 -7.89 -4.51
C LEU A 77 -0.54 -9.22 -5.26
N ASP A 78 -1.38 -10.17 -4.82
CA ASP A 78 -1.56 -11.46 -5.47
C ASP A 78 -2.09 -11.25 -6.90
N LEU A 79 -3.16 -10.47 -7.06
CA LEU A 79 -3.67 -10.09 -8.36
C LEU A 79 -2.61 -9.41 -9.25
N ALA A 80 -1.78 -8.54 -8.67
CA ALA A 80 -0.73 -7.85 -9.40
C ALA A 80 0.40 -8.78 -9.90
N ILE A 81 0.70 -9.86 -9.16
CA ILE A 81 1.86 -10.72 -9.40
C ILE A 81 1.47 -12.03 -10.06
N THR A 82 0.43 -12.68 -9.54
CA THR A 82 -0.01 -14.02 -9.93
C THR A 82 -1.29 -13.97 -10.78
N GLY A 83 -2.06 -12.88 -10.70
CA GLY A 83 -3.32 -12.72 -11.42
C GLY A 83 -4.53 -13.39 -10.73
N ILE A 84 -4.39 -13.78 -9.46
CA ILE A 84 -5.42 -14.46 -8.66
C ILE A 84 -6.24 -13.45 -7.84
#